data_AF-A0A9D6BQL8-F1
#
_entry.id   AF-A0A9D6BQL8-F1
#
_cell.length_a   1.000
_cell.length_b   1.000
_cell.length_c   1.000
_cell.angle_alpha   90.00
_cell.angle_beta   90.00
_cell.angle_gamma   90.00
#
_symmetry.space_group_name_H-M   'P 1'
#
loop_
_entity.id
_entity.type
_entity.pdbx_description
1 polymer ?
#
loop_
_entity_poly.entity_id
_entity_poly.type
_entity_poly.pdbx_seq_one_letter_code
_entity_poly.pdbx_strand_id
1 'polypeptide(L)'
;MNRFFVRLSLVFFPFLVYADDSVICSKLQNMSVSTGKLSPSFPNASETLCCELCSQNSQCASAILLDGNCTLYDSINFEVASSGILFLPSAVTQASTAVPTTTEIPSPAPRSSNGLFAAWSRTGGTYEDSTDQPARYAVWDGVVTDSLTSMQWEELESTQGMNWSTAFSYCSACKTGGLTGWRLPNIGELQTLLDYTVHGPIPVNTRVFQNVSASDVWSSTADMGQYSYSWMVQFGLSGMINFDSVSTPDQVRCVRSLYPTPLANRYSISSGVVSDIVTGLNWQQHASKQTFVYSNAKLYCQNLDLGGVSVAWRLPTVKELSTLLDYDVSSGGLMMDPAVFNAEESGLYWSSTIAGSGFWAVDFQYGSIIGYVSGSMLLVRCVN
;
A
#
# COMPACT_ATOMS: atom_id res chain seq x y z
N MET A 1 11.89 33.41 -16.05
CA MET A 1 12.24 32.49 -17.16
C MET A 1 11.20 32.67 -18.24
N ASN A 2 11.64 32.87 -19.48
CA ASN A 2 10.85 33.39 -20.60
C ASN A 2 9.71 32.46 -21.02
N ARG A 3 8.49 33.02 -21.21
CA ARG A 3 7.35 32.36 -21.85
C ARG A 3 7.30 32.76 -23.34
N PHE A 4 7.12 31.81 -24.27
CA PHE A 4 7.00 32.06 -25.71
C PHE A 4 5.66 31.57 -26.27
N PHE A 5 5.17 32.26 -27.31
CA PHE A 5 3.85 32.13 -28.00
C PHE A 5 3.93 31.32 -29.32
N VAL A 6 2.82 30.70 -29.74
CA VAL A 6 2.43 30.38 -31.14
C VAL A 6 0.91 30.66 -31.33
N ARG A 7 0.43 30.84 -32.59
CA ARG A 7 -0.96 31.20 -32.97
C ARG A 7 -1.51 30.24 -34.07
N LEU A 8 -2.76 29.75 -34.00
CA LEU A 8 -3.35 28.74 -34.91
C LEU A 8 -4.66 29.13 -35.63
N SER A 9 -4.90 28.50 -36.79
CA SER A 9 -6.12 28.60 -37.58
C SER A 9 -6.44 27.26 -38.27
N LEU A 10 -7.74 26.94 -38.38
CA LEU A 10 -8.30 25.61 -38.72
C LEU A 10 -8.43 25.33 -40.23
N VAL A 11 -8.07 24.12 -40.67
CA VAL A 11 -8.58 23.50 -41.93
C VAL A 11 -8.79 21.99 -41.74
N PHE A 12 -9.92 21.45 -42.22
CA PHE A 12 -10.39 20.08 -42.03
C PHE A 12 -9.98 19.12 -43.17
N PHE A 13 -9.39 17.95 -42.85
CA PHE A 13 -9.47 16.68 -43.60
C PHE A 13 -9.27 15.48 -42.64
N PRO A 14 -9.80 14.28 -42.96
CA PRO A 14 -10.06 13.25 -41.96
C PRO A 14 -8.80 12.41 -41.69
N PHE A 15 -8.55 12.14 -40.41
CA PHE A 15 -7.52 11.25 -39.85
C PHE A 15 -6.11 11.82 -39.58
N LEU A 16 -5.94 13.15 -39.56
CA LEU A 16 -4.77 13.80 -38.97
C LEU A 16 -5.24 14.92 -38.03
N VAL A 17 -4.88 14.84 -36.74
CA VAL A 17 -5.00 15.98 -35.81
C VAL A 17 -3.60 16.50 -35.58
N TYR A 18 -3.29 17.67 -36.14
CA TYR A 18 -2.09 18.43 -35.77
C TYR A 18 -2.45 19.35 -34.61
N ALA A 19 -1.72 19.21 -33.50
CA ALA A 19 -1.80 20.12 -32.37
C ALA A 19 -0.84 21.27 -32.61
N ASP A 20 -1.35 22.48 -32.58
CA ASP A 20 -0.54 23.66 -32.30
C ASP A 20 -1.49 24.70 -31.63
N ASP A 21 -0.95 25.56 -30.77
CA ASP A 21 -1.64 26.41 -29.76
C ASP A 21 -2.20 25.73 -28.50
N SER A 22 -1.36 24.97 -27.80
CA SER A 22 -1.51 24.83 -26.35
C SER A 22 -0.26 25.41 -25.70
N VAL A 23 -0.43 26.25 -24.67
CA VAL A 23 0.70 26.79 -23.92
C VAL A 23 1.30 25.64 -23.10
N ILE A 24 2.39 25.07 -23.60
CA ILE A 24 3.10 23.96 -22.96
C ILE A 24 3.98 24.56 -21.85
N CYS A 25 3.71 24.20 -20.59
CA CYS A 25 4.63 24.45 -19.50
C CYS A 25 5.66 23.33 -19.45
N SER A 26 6.75 23.48 -20.20
CA SER A 26 7.88 22.53 -20.16
C SER A 26 9.08 23.11 -19.41
N LYS A 27 9.76 22.24 -18.65
CA LYS A 27 11.16 22.44 -18.24
C LYS A 27 12.15 21.96 -19.31
N LEU A 28 11.66 21.36 -20.40
CA LEU A 28 12.45 20.68 -21.42
C LEU A 28 11.98 21.12 -22.81
N GLN A 29 12.87 21.72 -23.60
CA GLN A 29 12.58 22.14 -24.98
C GLN A 29 12.55 20.90 -25.91
N ASN A 30 11.64 20.90 -26.89
CA ASN A 30 11.62 20.04 -28.08
C ASN A 30 11.41 18.51 -27.88
N MET A 31 10.28 18.05 -27.32
CA MET A 31 9.93 16.62 -27.35
C MET A 31 8.43 16.34 -27.59
N SER A 32 8.16 15.25 -28.32
CA SER A 32 6.84 14.70 -28.68
C SER A 32 6.26 13.79 -27.57
N VAL A 33 4.94 13.80 -27.41
CA VAL A 33 4.20 13.09 -26.33
C VAL A 33 3.77 11.69 -26.79
N SER A 34 4.04 10.68 -25.96
CA SER A 34 3.54 9.30 -26.06
C SER A 34 2.49 9.04 -24.97
N THR A 35 1.58 8.08 -25.21
CA THR A 35 0.42 7.81 -24.34
C THR A 35 0.82 7.21 -22.99
N GLY A 36 0.88 8.07 -21.98
CA GLY A 36 0.95 7.69 -20.56
C GLY A 36 0.44 8.85 -19.70
N LYS A 37 -0.77 8.72 -19.14
CA LYS A 37 -1.40 9.73 -18.28
C LYS A 37 -1.05 9.44 -16.83
N LEU A 38 -0.38 10.36 -16.14
CA LEU A 38 -0.01 10.20 -14.72
C LEU A 38 -1.18 10.40 -13.75
N SER A 39 -2.16 11.23 -14.09
CA SER A 39 -3.10 11.81 -13.12
C SER A 39 -4.43 12.22 -13.80
N PRO A 40 -5.54 12.38 -13.06
CA PRO A 40 -6.82 12.77 -13.66
C PRO A 40 -6.71 14.10 -14.40
N SER A 41 -7.54 14.25 -15.44
CA SER A 41 -7.69 15.54 -16.12
C SER A 41 -8.39 16.51 -15.17
N PHE A 42 -7.84 17.70 -14.94
CA PHE A 42 -8.45 18.72 -14.07
C PHE A 42 -9.35 19.64 -14.92
N PRO A 43 -10.69 19.51 -14.87
CA PRO A 43 -11.60 20.40 -15.60
C PRO A 43 -11.63 21.82 -15.00
N ASN A 44 -11.88 22.82 -15.85
CA ASN A 44 -11.86 24.25 -15.52
C ASN A 44 -10.52 24.77 -14.99
N ALA A 45 -9.41 24.08 -15.28
CA ALA A 45 -8.09 24.54 -14.89
C ALA A 45 -7.64 25.74 -15.74
N SER A 46 -7.07 26.75 -15.09
CA SER A 46 -6.36 27.82 -15.79
C SER A 46 -4.96 27.35 -16.19
N GLU A 47 -4.37 28.00 -17.19
CA GLU A 47 -2.98 27.75 -17.59
C GLU A 47 -2.02 27.85 -16.39
N THR A 48 -2.17 28.88 -15.55
CA THR A 48 -1.36 29.07 -14.34
C THR A 48 -1.48 27.89 -13.37
N LEU A 49 -2.70 27.42 -13.12
CA LEU A 49 -2.95 26.29 -12.22
C LEU A 49 -2.37 24.99 -12.77
N CYS A 50 -2.48 24.75 -14.08
CA CYS A 50 -1.93 23.56 -14.73
C CYS A 50 -0.39 23.50 -14.62
N CYS A 51 0.25 24.66 -14.76
CA CYS A 51 1.70 24.78 -14.61
C CYS A 51 2.17 24.67 -13.15
N GLU A 52 1.39 25.21 -12.20
CA GLU A 52 1.67 25.06 -10.76
C GLU A 52 1.59 23.60 -10.33
N LEU A 53 0.55 22.88 -10.75
CA LEU A 53 0.37 21.45 -10.46
C LEU A 53 1.54 20.62 -10.99
N CYS A 54 2.03 20.90 -12.19
CA CYS A 54 3.22 20.23 -12.71
C CYS A 54 4.49 20.61 -11.94
N SER A 55 4.65 21.88 -11.56
CA SER A 55 5.83 22.34 -10.82
C SER A 55 5.95 21.76 -9.39
N GLN A 56 4.80 21.45 -8.77
CA GLN A 56 4.70 20.85 -7.43
C GLN A 56 4.83 19.33 -7.45
N ASN A 57 4.70 18.70 -8.62
CA ASN A 57 4.87 17.27 -8.80
C ASN A 57 6.28 16.97 -9.33
N SER A 58 7.14 16.40 -8.49
CA SER A 58 8.54 16.09 -8.82
C SER A 58 8.71 15.06 -9.95
N GLN A 59 7.64 14.34 -10.31
CA GLN A 59 7.60 13.37 -11.41
C GLN A 59 7.01 13.96 -12.69
N CYS A 60 6.47 15.19 -12.66
CA CYS A 60 5.91 15.83 -13.83
C CYS A 60 7.02 16.40 -14.73
N ALA A 61 7.14 15.83 -15.93
CA ALA A 61 8.01 16.31 -16.99
C ALA A 61 7.32 17.36 -17.88
N SER A 62 5.99 17.23 -18.07
CA SER A 62 5.19 18.14 -18.89
C SER A 62 3.71 18.14 -18.49
N ALA A 63 3.00 19.23 -18.79
CA ALA A 63 1.57 19.37 -18.60
C ALA A 63 0.88 19.93 -19.85
N ILE A 64 -0.31 19.40 -20.17
CA ILE A 64 -1.11 19.79 -21.34
C ILE A 64 -2.49 20.24 -20.89
N LEU A 65 -2.89 21.44 -21.30
CA LEU A 65 -4.24 21.98 -21.10
C LEU A 65 -5.01 21.93 -22.42
N LEU A 66 -6.07 21.12 -22.48
CA LEU A 66 -6.94 21.01 -23.66
C LEU A 66 -8.40 21.18 -23.22
N ASP A 67 -9.12 22.14 -23.79
CA ASP A 67 -10.54 22.41 -23.48
C ASP A 67 -10.83 22.56 -21.97
N GLY A 68 -9.93 23.24 -21.24
CA GLY A 68 -10.03 23.45 -19.80
C GLY A 68 -9.66 22.24 -18.94
N ASN A 69 -9.20 21.14 -19.55
CA ASN A 69 -8.72 19.94 -18.87
C ASN A 69 -7.19 19.88 -18.86
N CYS A 70 -6.58 19.99 -17.67
CA CYS A 70 -5.14 19.86 -17.49
C CYS A 70 -4.73 18.39 -17.30
N THR A 71 -3.71 17.91 -18.00
CA THR A 71 -3.17 16.54 -17.91
C THR A 71 -1.65 16.57 -17.70
N LEU A 72 -1.14 15.81 -16.73
CA LEU A 72 0.30 15.74 -16.37
C LEU A 72 0.96 14.46 -16.92
N TYR A 73 2.24 14.53 -17.29
CA TYR A 73 3.03 13.47 -17.93
C TYR A 73 4.43 13.31 -17.28
N ASP A 74 4.97 12.08 -17.16
CA ASP A 74 6.33 11.79 -16.63
C ASP A 74 7.40 11.68 -17.72
N SER A 75 8.65 11.47 -17.29
CA SER A 75 9.83 11.27 -18.14
C SER A 75 10.08 9.83 -18.61
N ILE A 76 9.23 8.87 -18.28
CA ILE A 76 9.57 7.44 -18.36
C ILE A 76 9.09 6.82 -19.70
N ASN A 77 8.40 7.58 -20.55
CA ASN A 77 7.78 7.08 -21.79
C ASN A 77 8.18 7.82 -23.09
N PHE A 78 9.40 8.37 -23.17
CA PHE A 78 9.85 9.13 -24.34
C PHE A 78 10.86 8.38 -25.23
N GLU A 79 10.68 8.43 -26.55
CA GLU A 79 11.75 8.23 -27.54
C GLU A 79 11.95 9.51 -28.37
N VAL A 80 13.21 9.80 -28.72
CA VAL A 80 13.60 10.96 -29.54
C VAL A 80 13.53 10.56 -31.02
N ALA A 81 12.70 11.24 -31.82
CA ALA A 81 12.74 11.14 -33.28
C ALA A 81 13.08 12.51 -33.91
N SER A 82 13.95 12.50 -34.91
CA SER A 82 14.55 13.70 -35.50
C SER A 82 13.67 14.44 -36.53
N SER A 83 12.44 13.99 -36.81
CA SER A 83 11.65 14.57 -37.91
C SER A 83 10.12 14.41 -37.88
N GLY A 84 9.48 14.24 -36.71
CA GLY A 84 8.00 14.22 -36.59
C GLY A 84 7.41 13.02 -35.86
N ILE A 85 6.08 13.01 -35.68
CA ILE A 85 5.32 12.04 -34.86
C ILE A 85 5.04 10.74 -35.63
N LEU A 86 5.29 9.58 -35.01
CA LEU A 86 4.88 8.25 -35.48
C LEU A 86 4.03 7.56 -34.39
N PHE A 87 2.86 7.04 -34.77
CA PHE A 87 2.03 6.18 -33.93
C PHE A 87 2.35 4.71 -34.24
N LEU A 88 2.62 3.89 -33.21
CA LEU A 88 2.59 2.44 -33.36
C LEU A 88 1.26 1.90 -32.81
N PRO A 89 0.51 1.09 -33.58
CA PRO A 89 -0.60 0.33 -33.02
C PRO A 89 -0.07 -0.73 -32.07
N SER A 90 -0.82 -0.98 -30.99
CA SER A 90 -0.58 -2.06 -30.03
C SER A 90 -0.24 -3.36 -30.77
N ALA A 91 0.94 -3.92 -30.50
CA ALA A 91 1.32 -5.20 -31.04
C ALA A 91 0.34 -6.27 -30.51
N VAL A 92 -0.63 -6.61 -31.34
CA VAL A 92 -1.38 -7.87 -31.26
C VAL A 92 -0.41 -8.96 -31.67
N THR A 93 0.28 -9.58 -30.72
CA THR A 93 0.90 -10.88 -30.96
C THR A 93 -0.13 -11.97 -30.72
N GLN A 94 -0.42 -12.70 -31.79
CA GLN A 94 -1.38 -13.79 -31.89
C GLN A 94 -1.25 -14.81 -30.75
N ALA A 95 -2.41 -15.21 -30.24
CA ALA A 95 -2.57 -16.36 -29.38
C ALA A 95 -2.09 -17.64 -30.10
N SER A 96 -1.09 -18.30 -29.53
CA SER A 96 -0.80 -19.70 -29.83
C SER A 96 -1.81 -20.58 -29.10
N THR A 97 -2.62 -21.31 -29.86
CA THR A 97 -3.52 -22.35 -29.37
C THR A 97 -2.71 -23.53 -28.85
N ALA A 98 -2.41 -23.53 -27.55
CA ALA A 98 -2.11 -24.74 -26.80
C ALA A 98 -2.88 -24.67 -25.49
N VAL A 99 -3.85 -25.55 -25.32
CA VAL A 99 -4.56 -25.77 -24.06
C VAL A 99 -3.60 -26.48 -23.10
N PRO A 100 -3.19 -25.88 -21.96
CA PRO A 100 -2.55 -26.62 -20.90
C PRO A 100 -3.64 -27.12 -19.96
N THR A 101 -3.93 -28.41 -20.05
CA THR A 101 -4.63 -29.15 -19.00
C THR A 101 -3.67 -29.37 -17.83
N THR A 102 -3.51 -28.37 -16.97
CA THR A 102 -3.12 -28.51 -15.56
C THR A 102 -3.59 -27.27 -14.81
N THR A 103 -4.35 -27.47 -13.74
CA THR A 103 -4.74 -26.45 -12.75
C THR A 103 -3.50 -26.01 -11.94
N GLU A 104 -2.64 -25.18 -12.52
CA GLU A 104 -1.60 -24.51 -11.77
C GLU A 104 -2.16 -23.22 -11.15
N ILE A 105 -2.13 -23.17 -9.81
CA ILE A 105 -2.34 -21.96 -9.03
C ILE A 105 -1.30 -20.93 -9.54
N PRO A 106 -1.70 -19.69 -9.86
CA PRO A 106 -0.75 -18.68 -10.31
C PRO A 106 0.38 -18.54 -9.28
N SER A 107 1.62 -18.58 -9.76
CA SER A 107 2.81 -18.44 -8.92
C SER A 107 2.69 -17.17 -8.09
N PRO A 108 2.95 -17.21 -6.76
CA PRO A 108 2.87 -16.03 -5.91
C PRO A 108 3.74 -14.91 -6.49
N ALA A 109 3.31 -13.66 -6.26
CA ALA A 109 4.07 -12.48 -6.65
C ALA A 109 5.55 -12.63 -6.21
N PRO A 110 6.51 -12.16 -7.02
CA PRO A 110 7.94 -12.34 -6.73
C PRO A 110 8.27 -11.78 -5.33
N ARG A 111 9.11 -12.54 -4.60
CA ARG A 111 9.64 -12.21 -3.26
C ARG A 111 9.91 -10.72 -3.11
N SER A 112 9.21 -10.05 -2.20
CA SER A 112 9.60 -8.70 -1.79
C SER A 112 10.44 -8.84 -0.52
N SER A 113 11.71 -9.16 -0.71
CA SER A 113 12.64 -9.57 0.36
C SER A 113 12.94 -8.52 1.43
N ASN A 114 12.12 -7.48 1.65
CA ASN A 114 12.28 -6.48 2.70
C ASN A 114 10.94 -5.81 3.08
N GLY A 115 9.91 -6.56 3.48
CA GLY A 115 8.72 -5.99 4.14
C GLY A 115 7.69 -5.32 3.22
N LEU A 116 6.47 -5.85 3.28
CA LEU A 116 5.29 -5.46 2.50
C LEU A 116 4.65 -4.13 2.96
N PHE A 117 5.44 -3.20 3.52
CA PHE A 117 4.90 -2.00 4.12
C PHE A 117 4.93 -0.86 3.11
N ALA A 118 3.75 -0.37 2.74
CA ALA A 118 3.64 1.00 2.26
C ALA A 118 4.15 1.90 3.40
N ALA A 119 5.23 2.63 3.17
CA ALA A 119 5.76 3.57 4.16
C ALA A 119 4.68 4.62 4.45
N TRP A 120 3.99 4.47 5.58
CA TRP A 120 3.10 5.50 6.11
C TRP A 120 3.98 6.69 6.51
N SER A 121 3.79 7.83 5.84
CA SER A 121 4.39 9.14 6.14
C SER A 121 5.77 9.13 6.83
N ARG A 122 6.83 9.37 6.05
CA ARG A 122 8.18 9.69 6.57
C ARG A 122 8.24 10.91 7.51
N THR A 123 7.17 11.70 7.60
CA THR A 123 7.21 13.06 8.15
C THR A 123 6.66 13.18 9.57
N GLY A 124 6.10 12.11 10.15
CA GLY A 124 5.46 12.15 11.48
C GLY A 124 6.02 11.19 12.52
N GLY A 125 6.69 10.10 12.10
CA GLY A 125 7.27 9.12 13.02
C GLY A 125 6.25 8.31 13.85
N THR A 126 4.95 8.45 13.60
CA THR A 126 3.89 7.71 14.30
C THR A 126 3.04 6.93 13.30
N TYR A 127 3.01 5.61 13.46
CA TYR A 127 2.01 4.76 12.81
C TYR A 127 0.70 4.97 13.55
N GLU A 128 -0.07 5.95 13.09
CA GLU A 128 -1.36 6.27 13.68
C GLU A 128 -2.32 5.09 13.52
N ASP A 129 -2.87 4.62 14.63
CA ASP A 129 -3.88 3.57 14.61
C ASP A 129 -5.16 4.05 13.89
N SER A 130 -5.40 5.36 13.81
CA SER A 130 -6.55 5.93 13.10
C SER A 130 -6.33 6.05 11.59
N THR A 131 -7.42 6.17 10.84
CA THR A 131 -7.41 6.38 9.37
C THR A 131 -8.20 7.60 8.93
N ASP A 132 -8.64 8.41 9.88
CA ASP A 132 -9.52 9.56 9.68
C ASP A 132 -8.76 10.89 9.51
N GLN A 133 -7.46 10.82 9.20
CA GLN A 133 -6.64 12.02 9.02
C GLN A 133 -7.25 12.95 7.96
N PRO A 134 -7.36 14.27 8.22
CA PRO A 134 -7.95 15.20 7.28
C PRO A 134 -7.28 15.15 5.91
N ALA A 135 -8.10 15.12 4.86
CA ALA A 135 -7.66 15.08 3.46
C ALA A 135 -6.78 13.88 3.07
N ARG A 136 -6.74 12.81 3.89
CA ARG A 136 -6.04 11.57 3.53
C ARG A 136 -6.58 10.95 2.25
N TYR A 137 -7.91 10.87 2.14
CA TYR A 137 -8.58 10.19 1.04
C TYR A 137 -9.27 11.20 0.12
N ALA A 138 -9.00 11.08 -1.18
CA ALA A 138 -9.72 11.79 -2.23
C ALA A 138 -10.42 10.77 -3.14
N VAL A 139 -11.73 10.93 -3.33
CA VAL A 139 -12.56 10.01 -4.13
C VAL A 139 -12.92 10.67 -5.45
N TRP A 140 -12.68 9.98 -6.56
CA TRP A 140 -13.07 10.41 -7.90
C TRP A 140 -13.29 9.20 -8.82
N ASP A 141 -14.46 9.13 -9.46
CA ASP A 141 -14.82 8.08 -10.44
C ASP A 141 -14.61 6.64 -9.93
N GLY A 142 -15.01 6.37 -8.68
CA GLY A 142 -14.85 5.07 -8.01
C GLY A 142 -13.42 4.77 -7.54
N VAL A 143 -12.50 5.71 -7.66
CA VAL A 143 -11.10 5.58 -7.24
C VAL A 143 -10.83 6.43 -5.99
N VAL A 144 -10.32 5.78 -4.95
CA VAL A 144 -9.84 6.43 -3.73
C VAL A 144 -8.33 6.61 -3.84
N THR A 145 -7.84 7.84 -3.83
CA THR A 145 -6.42 8.16 -3.71
C THR A 145 -6.08 8.39 -2.25
N ASP A 146 -5.17 7.59 -1.69
CA ASP A 146 -4.65 7.73 -0.33
C ASP A 146 -3.34 8.53 -0.35
N SER A 147 -3.37 9.77 0.15
CA SER A 147 -2.21 10.66 0.14
C SER A 147 -1.12 10.26 1.14
N LEU A 148 -1.42 9.42 2.13
CA LEU A 148 -0.42 8.97 3.10
C LEU A 148 0.42 7.82 2.57
N THR A 149 -0.20 6.92 1.82
CA THR A 149 0.46 5.73 1.25
C THR A 149 0.81 5.88 -0.22
N SER A 150 0.27 6.92 -0.88
CA SER A 150 0.34 7.11 -2.34
C SER A 150 -0.23 5.94 -3.15
N MET A 151 -1.15 5.19 -2.54
CA MET A 151 -1.87 4.10 -3.18
C MET A 151 -3.23 4.56 -3.70
N GLN A 152 -3.69 3.92 -4.75
CA GLN A 152 -5.04 4.07 -5.27
C GLN A 152 -5.83 2.80 -5.02
N TRP A 153 -7.06 2.94 -4.56
CA TRP A 153 -7.93 1.84 -4.16
C TRP A 153 -9.25 1.94 -4.89
N GLU A 154 -9.89 0.81 -5.14
CA GLU A 154 -11.31 0.84 -5.48
C GLU A 154 -12.12 1.37 -4.30
N GLU A 155 -13.08 2.25 -4.58
CA GLU A 155 -14.00 2.79 -3.58
C GLU A 155 -15.01 1.74 -3.10
N LEU A 156 -15.43 0.86 -4.01
CA LEU A 156 -16.39 -0.20 -3.73
C LEU A 156 -15.65 -1.53 -3.54
N GLU A 157 -16.03 -2.29 -2.51
CA GLU A 157 -15.68 -3.71 -2.43
C GLU A 157 -16.46 -4.51 -3.48
N SER A 158 -15.94 -5.69 -3.84
CA SER A 158 -16.67 -6.64 -4.68
C SER A 158 -18.05 -6.96 -4.12
N THR A 159 -19.01 -7.20 -5.01
CA THR A 159 -20.39 -7.51 -4.62
C THR A 159 -20.62 -8.99 -4.33
N GLN A 160 -19.66 -9.84 -4.69
CA GLN A 160 -19.70 -11.28 -4.48
C GLN A 160 -18.32 -11.78 -4.05
N GLY A 161 -18.32 -12.70 -3.09
CA GLY A 161 -17.10 -13.39 -2.69
C GLY A 161 -16.59 -14.31 -3.80
N MET A 162 -15.28 -14.45 -3.89
CA MET A 162 -14.62 -15.25 -4.90
C MET A 162 -13.42 -15.98 -4.30
N ASN A 163 -13.04 -17.11 -4.89
CA ASN A 163 -11.82 -17.81 -4.47
C ASN A 163 -10.57 -16.99 -4.83
N TRP A 164 -9.46 -17.32 -4.20
CA TRP A 164 -8.23 -16.53 -4.26
C TRP A 164 -7.67 -16.37 -5.69
N SER A 165 -7.70 -17.43 -6.50
CA SER A 165 -7.27 -17.37 -7.91
C SER A 165 -8.17 -16.45 -8.76
N THR A 166 -9.47 -16.47 -8.50
CA THR A 166 -10.43 -15.59 -9.15
C THR A 166 -10.21 -14.13 -8.71
N ALA A 167 -9.82 -13.88 -7.45
CA ALA A 167 -9.51 -12.55 -6.94
C ALA A 167 -8.36 -11.86 -7.71
N PHE A 168 -7.28 -12.59 -8.03
CA PHE A 168 -6.22 -12.07 -8.89
C PHE A 168 -6.72 -11.71 -10.29
N SER A 169 -7.54 -12.58 -10.87
CA SER A 169 -8.10 -12.36 -12.21
C SER A 169 -9.06 -11.16 -12.21
N TYR A 170 -9.87 -11.01 -11.17
CA TYR A 170 -10.77 -9.88 -10.96
C TYR A 170 -10.01 -8.56 -10.94
N CYS A 171 -8.98 -8.44 -10.10
CA CYS A 171 -8.21 -7.21 -10.01
C CYS A 171 -7.39 -6.90 -11.26
N SER A 172 -6.78 -7.89 -11.90
CA SER A 172 -6.01 -7.65 -13.13
C SER A 172 -6.89 -7.18 -14.31
N ALA A 173 -8.16 -7.60 -14.33
CA ALA A 173 -9.15 -7.17 -15.31
C ALA A 173 -9.82 -5.82 -14.97
N CYS A 174 -9.68 -5.32 -13.74
CA CYS A 174 -10.34 -4.11 -13.27
C CYS A 174 -9.98 -2.88 -14.12
N LYS A 175 -10.99 -2.02 -14.34
CA LYS A 175 -10.93 -0.76 -15.12
C LYS A 175 -11.56 0.42 -14.39
N THR A 176 -11.67 0.35 -13.06
CA THR A 176 -12.26 1.41 -12.22
C THR A 176 -11.57 2.76 -12.48
N GLY A 177 -12.37 3.82 -12.65
CA GLY A 177 -11.91 5.15 -13.08
C GLY A 177 -11.32 5.23 -14.49
N GLY A 178 -11.53 4.23 -15.35
CA GLY A 178 -10.88 4.10 -16.65
C GLY A 178 -9.38 3.76 -16.56
N LEU A 179 -8.89 3.37 -15.38
CA LEU A 179 -7.48 3.13 -15.10
C LEU A 179 -7.13 1.64 -15.26
N THR A 180 -5.86 1.35 -15.53
CA THR A 180 -5.31 -0.01 -15.61
C THR A 180 -4.18 -0.20 -14.60
N GLY A 181 -3.75 -1.44 -14.38
CA GLY A 181 -2.69 -1.77 -13.41
C GLY A 181 -3.21 -2.02 -12.00
N TRP A 182 -4.51 -2.26 -11.87
CA TRP A 182 -5.13 -2.80 -10.67
C TRP A 182 -4.60 -4.21 -10.40
N ARG A 183 -4.41 -4.51 -9.12
CA ARG A 183 -3.98 -5.81 -8.62
C ARG A 183 -4.60 -6.10 -7.27
N LEU A 184 -4.54 -7.36 -6.87
CA LEU A 184 -4.88 -7.77 -5.52
C LEU A 184 -3.84 -7.14 -4.56
N PRO A 185 -4.27 -6.47 -3.48
CA PRO A 185 -3.37 -5.86 -2.49
C PRO A 185 -2.69 -6.92 -1.65
N ASN A 186 -1.46 -6.67 -1.22
CA ASN A 186 -0.83 -7.52 -0.21
C ASN A 186 -1.41 -7.23 1.19
N ILE A 187 -1.12 -8.09 2.17
CA ILE A 187 -1.72 -7.97 3.51
C ILE A 187 -1.31 -6.68 4.24
N GLY A 188 -0.07 -6.21 4.06
CA GLY A 188 0.40 -4.95 4.63
C GLY A 188 -0.31 -3.74 4.04
N GLU A 189 -0.62 -3.78 2.74
CA GLU A 189 -1.42 -2.74 2.07
C GLU A 189 -2.84 -2.71 2.61
N LEU A 190 -3.50 -3.86 2.75
CA LEU A 190 -4.85 -3.95 3.31
C LEU A 190 -4.92 -3.44 4.76
N GLN A 191 -3.90 -3.77 5.57
CA GLN A 191 -3.78 -3.26 6.93
C GLN A 191 -3.78 -1.72 6.95
N THR A 192 -3.34 -1.06 5.85
CA THR A 192 -3.31 0.39 5.83
C THR A 192 -4.69 1.06 5.88
N LEU A 193 -5.74 0.31 5.55
CA LEU A 193 -7.12 0.78 5.56
C LEU A 193 -7.80 0.60 6.93
N LEU A 194 -7.16 -0.13 7.85
CA LEU A 194 -7.71 -0.42 9.17
C LEU A 194 -7.52 0.74 10.16
N ASP A 195 -8.61 1.10 10.82
CA ASP A 195 -8.69 2.02 11.94
C ASP A 195 -8.85 1.27 13.26
N TYR A 196 -7.74 1.05 13.96
CA TYR A 196 -7.75 0.35 15.25
C TYR A 196 -8.20 1.23 16.43
N THR A 197 -8.47 2.52 16.19
CA THR A 197 -9.04 3.41 17.22
C THR A 197 -10.57 3.34 17.28
N VAL A 198 -11.20 2.78 16.24
CA VAL A 198 -12.64 2.58 16.19
C VAL A 198 -13.03 1.30 16.92
N HIS A 199 -13.90 1.43 17.92
CA HIS A 199 -14.37 0.31 18.75
C HIS A 199 -15.71 -0.30 18.26
N GLY A 200 -15.95 -0.28 16.94
CA GLY A 200 -17.16 -0.80 16.28
C GLY A 200 -16.88 -1.96 15.33
N PRO A 201 -17.90 -2.58 14.73
CA PRO A 201 -17.76 -3.76 13.88
C PRO A 201 -17.17 -3.47 12.48
N ILE A 202 -16.81 -2.23 12.18
CA ILE A 202 -16.29 -1.87 10.85
C ILE A 202 -15.10 -0.92 11.07
N PRO A 203 -13.88 -1.44 11.24
CA PRO A 203 -12.67 -0.65 11.47
C PRO A 203 -12.10 -0.13 10.15
N VAL A 204 -12.94 0.37 9.25
CA VAL A 204 -12.52 1.05 8.01
C VAL A 204 -13.34 2.33 7.83
N ASN A 205 -12.79 3.33 7.15
CA ASN A 205 -13.50 4.58 6.92
C ASN A 205 -14.65 4.39 5.91
N THR A 206 -15.85 4.07 6.41
CA THR A 206 -17.03 3.77 5.58
C THR A 206 -17.61 4.95 4.81
N ARG A 207 -17.13 6.17 5.06
CA ARG A 207 -17.46 7.35 4.25
C ARG A 207 -16.66 7.38 2.94
N VAL A 208 -15.57 6.64 2.89
CA VAL A 208 -14.63 6.57 1.75
C VAL A 208 -14.69 5.19 1.10
N PHE A 209 -14.60 4.13 1.91
CA PHE A 209 -14.66 2.75 1.43
C PHE A 209 -16.05 2.20 1.65
N GLN A 210 -16.79 2.01 0.56
CA GLN A 210 -18.18 1.57 0.60
C GLN A 210 -18.29 0.06 0.32
N ASN A 211 -19.51 -0.47 0.51
CA ASN A 211 -19.86 -1.88 0.38
C ASN A 211 -19.03 -2.84 1.25
N VAL A 212 -18.60 -2.37 2.42
CA VAL A 212 -17.81 -3.18 3.35
C VAL A 212 -18.66 -4.36 3.83
N SER A 213 -18.32 -5.56 3.39
CA SER A 213 -19.01 -6.80 3.74
C SER A 213 -18.57 -7.33 5.09
N ALA A 214 -19.43 -8.09 5.75
CA ALA A 214 -19.09 -8.86 6.95
C ALA A 214 -18.28 -10.15 6.63
N SER A 215 -17.82 -10.31 5.39
CA SER A 215 -16.90 -11.37 4.97
C SER A 215 -15.45 -10.91 5.13
N ASP A 216 -14.52 -11.87 5.08
CA ASP A 216 -13.11 -11.58 4.98
C ASP A 216 -12.77 -10.98 3.59
N VAL A 217 -11.63 -10.29 3.50
CA VAL A 217 -11.13 -9.67 2.27
C VAL A 217 -9.76 -10.25 1.92
N TRP A 218 -9.64 -10.76 0.69
CA TRP A 218 -8.42 -11.40 0.22
C TRP A 218 -7.25 -10.44 0.08
N SER A 219 -6.08 -10.88 0.54
CA SER A 219 -4.79 -10.32 0.15
C SER A 219 -4.11 -11.19 -0.91
N SER A 220 -3.12 -10.64 -1.61
CA SER A 220 -2.23 -11.38 -2.51
C SER A 220 -1.10 -12.13 -1.79
N THR A 221 -1.03 -12.00 -0.46
CA THR A 221 0.02 -12.61 0.35
C THR A 221 -0.36 -14.07 0.63
N ALA A 222 0.30 -15.00 -0.04
CA ALA A 222 0.11 -16.44 0.18
C ALA A 222 0.64 -16.86 1.56
N ASP A 223 0.04 -17.89 2.16
CA ASP A 223 0.71 -18.58 3.26
C ASP A 223 1.76 -19.55 2.69
N MET A 224 3.03 -19.17 2.80
CA MET A 224 4.16 -19.95 2.30
C MET A 224 4.35 -21.31 3.02
N GLY A 225 3.72 -21.51 4.18
CA GLY A 225 3.74 -22.79 4.92
C GLY A 225 2.67 -23.77 4.48
N GLN A 226 1.59 -23.27 3.89
CA GLN A 226 0.44 -24.07 3.48
C GLN A 226 -0.14 -23.49 2.18
N TYR A 227 0.27 -24.03 1.02
CA TYR A 227 -0.18 -23.60 -0.32
C TYR A 227 -1.71 -23.63 -0.56
N SER A 228 -2.48 -24.09 0.43
CA SER A 228 -3.94 -24.10 0.44
C SER A 228 -4.55 -22.90 1.17
N TYR A 229 -3.74 -21.96 1.72
CA TYR A 229 -4.22 -20.81 2.48
C TYR A 229 -3.61 -19.50 1.97
N SER A 230 -4.35 -18.40 2.18
CA SER A 230 -3.88 -17.04 1.93
C SER A 230 -4.27 -16.13 3.09
N TRP A 231 -3.49 -15.08 3.28
CA TRP A 231 -3.80 -14.04 4.26
C TRP A 231 -5.01 -13.22 3.84
N MET A 232 -5.83 -12.86 4.83
CA MET A 232 -7.04 -12.05 4.69
C MET A 232 -7.17 -11.04 5.83
N VAL A 233 -8.10 -10.09 5.66
CA VAL A 233 -8.43 -9.07 6.65
C VAL A 233 -9.94 -8.95 6.86
N GLN A 234 -10.35 -8.63 8.08
CA GLN A 234 -11.75 -8.45 8.45
C GLN A 234 -12.22 -6.98 8.41
N PHE A 235 -12.56 -6.46 7.24
CA PHE A 235 -13.04 -5.07 7.13
C PHE A 235 -14.42 -4.81 7.73
N GLY A 236 -15.38 -5.72 7.59
CA GLY A 236 -16.73 -5.55 8.16
C GLY A 236 -16.99 -6.30 9.46
N LEU A 237 -15.93 -6.69 10.18
CA LEU A 237 -16.01 -7.34 11.48
C LEU A 237 -15.06 -6.72 12.51
N SER A 238 -13.91 -7.33 12.76
CA SER A 238 -13.08 -6.98 13.91
C SER A 238 -11.83 -6.19 13.52
N GLY A 239 -11.40 -6.24 12.26
CA GLY A 239 -10.08 -5.76 11.82
C GLY A 239 -8.94 -6.74 12.10
N MET A 240 -9.26 -7.97 12.52
CA MET A 240 -8.26 -9.03 12.64
C MET A 240 -7.67 -9.39 11.27
N ILE A 241 -6.40 -9.78 11.31
CA ILE A 241 -5.67 -10.34 10.16
C ILE A 241 -5.37 -11.79 10.48
N ASN A 242 -5.76 -12.68 9.58
CA ASN A 242 -5.56 -14.11 9.70
C ASN A 242 -5.46 -14.74 8.30
N PHE A 243 -5.49 -16.07 8.21
CA PHE A 243 -5.51 -16.80 6.95
C PHE A 243 -6.82 -17.57 6.76
N ASP A 244 -7.20 -17.75 5.51
CA ASP A 244 -8.30 -18.65 5.13
C ASP A 244 -7.94 -19.49 3.91
N SER A 245 -8.69 -20.58 3.68
CA SER A 245 -8.49 -21.49 2.57
C SER A 245 -8.65 -20.77 1.24
N VAL A 246 -7.71 -20.94 0.31
CA VAL A 246 -7.75 -20.28 -1.02
C VAL A 246 -9.00 -20.61 -1.84
N SER A 247 -9.76 -21.64 -1.45
CA SER A 247 -11.05 -22.03 -2.03
C SER A 247 -12.25 -21.28 -1.47
N THR A 248 -12.13 -20.63 -0.31
CA THR A 248 -13.24 -19.90 0.32
C THR A 248 -13.64 -18.69 -0.52
N PRO A 249 -14.94 -18.41 -0.70
CA PRO A 249 -15.38 -17.19 -1.34
C PRO A 249 -15.27 -15.97 -0.40
N ASP A 250 -14.20 -15.19 -0.54
CA ASP A 250 -14.00 -13.93 0.18
C ASP A 250 -14.05 -12.72 -0.75
N GLN A 251 -14.20 -11.53 -0.16
CA GLN A 251 -14.34 -10.29 -0.90
C GLN A 251 -12.99 -9.75 -1.36
N VAL A 252 -13.04 -8.79 -2.28
CA VAL A 252 -11.88 -8.21 -2.93
C VAL A 252 -12.04 -6.70 -3.02
N ARG A 253 -10.97 -5.98 -2.71
CA ARG A 253 -10.80 -4.56 -3.01
C ARG A 253 -9.47 -4.37 -3.69
N CYS A 254 -9.48 -3.98 -4.95
CA CYS A 254 -8.24 -3.89 -5.70
C CYS A 254 -7.45 -2.62 -5.33
N VAL A 255 -6.13 -2.73 -5.47
CA VAL A 255 -5.19 -1.62 -5.29
C VAL A 255 -4.39 -1.40 -6.55
N ARG A 256 -3.92 -0.17 -6.74
CA ARG A 256 -2.95 0.22 -7.73
C ARG A 256 -1.94 1.14 -7.06
N SER A 257 -0.66 0.78 -7.15
CA SER A 257 0.44 1.55 -6.57
C SER A 257 1.49 1.86 -7.64
N LEU A 258 2.09 3.05 -7.57
CA LEU A 258 3.21 3.46 -8.43
C LEU A 258 4.58 3.13 -7.84
N TYR A 259 4.63 2.59 -6.61
CA TYR A 259 5.86 2.38 -5.88
C TYR A 259 6.18 0.89 -5.73
N PRO A 260 7.20 0.40 -6.46
CA PRO A 260 7.84 -0.83 -6.12
C PRO A 260 9.03 -0.53 -5.20
N THR A 261 9.36 -1.52 -4.40
CA THR A 261 10.66 -1.77 -3.77
C THR A 261 10.93 -1.16 -2.39
N PRO A 262 10.96 -2.02 -1.36
CA PRO A 262 11.60 -1.66 -0.10
C PRO A 262 13.11 -1.39 -0.28
N LEU A 263 13.63 -0.48 0.53
CA LEU A 263 15.05 -0.11 0.55
C LEU A 263 15.90 -1.29 1.05
N ALA A 264 17.04 -1.52 0.41
CA ALA A 264 18.08 -2.36 0.99
C ALA A 264 18.57 -1.75 2.32
N ASN A 265 18.89 -2.59 3.31
CA ASN A 265 19.36 -2.19 4.64
C ASN A 265 18.32 -1.45 5.50
N ARG A 266 17.11 -2.02 5.66
CA ARG A 266 16.05 -1.49 6.53
C ARG A 266 16.51 -1.29 7.99
N TYR A 267 17.31 -2.23 8.50
CA TYR A 267 17.68 -2.27 9.90
C TYR A 267 19.17 -1.99 10.09
N SER A 268 19.49 -1.24 11.14
CA SER A 268 20.84 -1.14 11.69
C SER A 268 20.80 -1.46 13.18
N ILE A 269 21.85 -2.11 13.68
CA ILE A 269 21.88 -2.63 15.05
C ILE A 269 23.06 -2.02 15.79
N SER A 270 22.79 -1.44 16.95
CA SER A 270 23.82 -0.90 17.84
C SER A 270 23.36 -1.00 19.29
N SER A 271 24.22 -1.54 20.17
CA SER A 271 23.98 -1.58 21.62
C SER A 271 22.62 -2.20 22.03
N GLY A 272 22.18 -3.25 21.34
CA GLY A 272 20.89 -3.92 21.58
C GLY A 272 19.66 -3.15 21.07
N VAL A 273 19.86 -2.08 20.30
CA VAL A 273 18.80 -1.30 19.65
C VAL A 273 18.83 -1.55 18.15
N VAL A 274 17.65 -1.83 17.59
CA VAL A 274 17.44 -1.97 16.15
C VAL A 274 16.78 -0.68 15.64
N SER A 275 17.50 0.09 14.84
CA SER A 275 16.93 1.27 14.17
C SER A 275 16.37 0.89 12.81
N ASP A 276 15.09 1.18 12.60
CA ASP A 276 14.37 0.91 11.37
C ASP A 276 14.23 2.20 10.54
N ILE A 277 14.96 2.28 9.42
CA ILE A 277 14.98 3.49 8.58
C ILE A 277 13.70 3.68 7.78
N VAL A 278 12.86 2.64 7.66
CA VAL A 278 11.60 2.71 6.92
C VAL A 278 10.52 3.32 7.81
N THR A 279 10.45 2.88 9.07
CA THR A 279 9.43 3.32 10.03
C THR A 279 9.88 4.53 10.85
N GLY A 280 11.20 4.75 10.98
CA GLY A 280 11.78 5.76 11.87
C GLY A 280 11.81 5.34 13.35
N LEU A 281 11.39 4.12 13.67
CA LEU A 281 11.29 3.61 15.03
C LEU A 281 12.59 2.94 15.47
N ASN A 282 12.87 3.00 16.77
CA ASN A 282 13.88 2.15 17.38
C ASN A 282 13.22 1.03 18.17
N TRP A 283 13.71 -0.18 17.96
CA TRP A 283 13.17 -1.37 18.59
C TRP A 283 14.19 -1.97 19.54
N GLN A 284 13.68 -2.49 20.65
CA GLN A 284 14.43 -3.38 21.50
C GLN A 284 14.83 -4.61 20.67
N GLN A 285 16.12 -4.94 20.60
CA GLN A 285 16.59 -6.08 19.78
C GLN A 285 16.15 -7.43 20.34
N HIS A 286 16.30 -7.64 21.65
CA HIS A 286 15.89 -8.89 22.31
C HIS A 286 14.58 -8.65 23.06
N ALA A 287 13.54 -9.39 22.69
CA ALA A 287 12.26 -9.32 23.40
C ALA A 287 12.37 -9.81 24.85
N SER A 288 11.29 -9.64 25.62
CA SER A 288 11.18 -10.24 26.93
C SER A 288 11.27 -11.77 26.87
N LYS A 289 12.12 -12.38 27.69
CA LYS A 289 12.20 -13.85 27.83
C LYS A 289 11.04 -14.50 28.59
N GLN A 290 10.25 -13.68 29.28
CA GLN A 290 9.10 -14.11 30.07
C GLN A 290 7.86 -13.36 29.62
N THR A 291 6.70 -13.93 29.90
CA THR A 291 5.41 -13.30 29.60
C THR A 291 4.92 -12.42 30.74
N PHE A 292 4.15 -11.40 30.39
CA PHE A 292 3.62 -10.41 31.35
C PHE A 292 2.12 -10.24 31.19
N VAL A 293 1.42 -10.01 32.31
CA VAL A 293 0.11 -9.35 32.25
C VAL A 293 0.27 -7.93 31.72
N TYR A 294 -0.77 -7.39 31.08
CA TYR A 294 -0.70 -6.11 30.37
C TYR A 294 -0.15 -4.93 31.21
N SER A 295 -0.55 -4.81 32.49
CA SER A 295 -0.04 -3.75 33.38
C SER A 295 1.47 -3.84 33.58
N ASN A 296 2.00 -5.04 33.73
CA ASN A 296 3.43 -5.27 33.90
C ASN A 296 4.18 -5.14 32.57
N ALA A 297 3.55 -5.42 31.43
CA ALA A 297 4.12 -5.19 30.11
C ALA A 297 4.42 -3.69 29.88
N LYS A 298 3.51 -2.80 30.28
CA LYS A 298 3.76 -1.34 30.23
C LYS A 298 4.92 -0.94 31.12
N LEU A 299 4.94 -1.43 32.36
CA LEU A 299 6.02 -1.14 33.31
C LEU A 299 7.37 -1.69 32.83
N TYR A 300 7.39 -2.84 32.17
CA TYR A 300 8.59 -3.41 31.58
C TYR A 300 9.23 -2.44 30.58
N CYS A 301 8.45 -1.91 29.63
CA CYS A 301 9.00 -0.95 28.67
C CYS A 301 9.37 0.38 29.34
N GLN A 302 8.55 0.90 30.26
CA GLN A 302 8.86 2.18 30.92
C GLN A 302 10.14 2.15 31.76
N ASN A 303 10.54 0.98 32.26
CA ASN A 303 11.75 0.80 33.06
C ASN A 303 12.92 0.23 32.24
N LEU A 304 12.77 0.06 30.92
CA LEU A 304 13.83 -0.45 30.08
C LEU A 304 14.93 0.63 29.92
N ASP A 305 16.13 0.32 30.41
CA ASP A 305 17.33 1.13 30.20
C ASP A 305 18.24 0.42 29.19
N LEU A 306 18.11 0.82 27.91
CA LEU A 306 18.79 0.19 26.79
C LEU A 306 19.24 1.24 25.78
N GLY A 307 20.46 1.12 25.28
CA GLY A 307 20.99 1.94 24.19
C GLY A 307 21.32 3.40 24.56
N GLY A 308 21.19 3.81 25.82
CA GLY A 308 21.46 5.19 26.26
C GLY A 308 20.55 6.23 25.59
N VAL A 309 19.35 5.81 25.18
CA VAL A 309 18.41 6.65 24.44
C VAL A 309 17.79 7.75 25.32
N SER A 310 17.57 8.93 24.75
CA SER A 310 16.95 10.06 25.46
C SER A 310 15.42 10.00 25.48
N VAL A 311 14.81 9.16 24.65
CA VAL A 311 13.36 8.94 24.56
C VAL A 311 13.01 7.66 25.29
N ALA A 312 12.04 7.74 26.20
CA ALA A 312 11.62 6.60 27.01
C ALA A 312 11.01 5.50 26.15
N TRP A 313 11.40 4.25 26.42
CA TRP A 313 10.82 3.07 25.81
C TRP A 313 9.35 2.91 26.20
N ARG A 314 8.54 2.43 25.25
CA ARG A 314 7.11 2.18 25.45
C ARG A 314 6.67 0.89 24.75
N LEU A 315 5.46 0.46 25.11
CA LEU A 315 4.78 -0.59 24.38
C LEU A 315 4.36 -0.02 23.00
N PRO A 316 4.59 -0.74 21.88
CA PRO A 316 4.26 -0.30 20.53
C PRO A 316 2.75 -0.30 20.30
N THR A 317 2.23 0.45 19.33
CA THR A 317 0.87 0.23 18.82
C THR A 317 0.81 -1.06 18.00
N VAL A 318 -0.38 -1.56 17.70
CA VAL A 318 -0.55 -2.77 16.88
C VAL A 318 -0.01 -2.57 15.46
N LYS A 319 -0.17 -1.37 14.88
CA LYS A 319 0.40 -1.05 13.57
C LYS A 319 1.91 -0.94 13.60
N GLU A 320 2.50 -0.36 14.65
CA GLU A 320 3.95 -0.34 14.81
C GLU A 320 4.50 -1.77 14.92
N LEU A 321 3.90 -2.58 15.81
CA LEU A 321 4.38 -3.93 16.07
C LEU A 321 4.21 -4.84 14.84
N SER A 322 3.13 -4.68 14.07
CA SER A 322 2.94 -5.44 12.83
C SER A 322 3.96 -5.11 11.75
N THR A 323 4.66 -3.96 11.82
CA THR A 323 5.74 -3.65 10.86
C THR A 323 6.92 -4.62 10.92
N LEU A 324 7.03 -5.39 12.00
CA LEU A 324 8.06 -6.40 12.17
C LEU A 324 7.67 -7.75 11.56
N LEU A 325 6.40 -7.93 11.16
CA LEU A 325 5.94 -9.17 10.54
C LEU A 325 6.60 -9.35 9.18
N ASP A 326 7.20 -10.53 9.00
CA ASP A 326 7.73 -11.00 7.72
C ASP A 326 6.79 -12.09 7.19
N TYR A 327 6.08 -11.78 6.10
CA TYR A 327 5.17 -12.73 5.45
C TYR A 327 5.83 -13.49 4.28
N ASP A 328 7.11 -13.23 4.00
CA ASP A 328 7.87 -14.02 3.01
C ASP A 328 8.38 -15.35 3.62
N VAL A 329 8.27 -15.52 4.94
CA VAL A 329 8.52 -16.79 5.63
C VAL A 329 7.21 -17.58 5.79
N SER A 330 7.33 -18.91 5.85
CA SER A 330 6.19 -19.83 6.05
C SER A 330 5.53 -19.67 7.41
N SER A 331 4.19 -19.70 7.47
CA SER A 331 3.45 -19.75 8.74
C SER A 331 3.89 -20.94 9.60
N GLY A 332 3.98 -20.72 10.92
CA GLY A 332 4.55 -21.70 11.86
C GLY A 332 6.07 -21.59 12.03
N GLY A 333 6.74 -20.77 11.23
CA GLY A 333 8.08 -20.24 11.49
C GLY A 333 8.03 -18.94 12.32
N LEU A 334 9.20 -18.38 12.63
CA LEU A 334 9.29 -17.04 13.21
C LEU A 334 8.97 -16.01 12.12
N MET A 335 7.80 -15.39 12.17
CA MET A 335 7.30 -14.38 11.22
C MET A 335 7.99 -13.02 11.42
N MET A 336 9.31 -13.02 11.59
CA MET A 336 10.16 -11.86 11.88
C MET A 336 11.60 -12.22 11.49
N ASP A 337 12.40 -11.25 11.02
CA ASP A 337 13.81 -11.47 10.71
C ASP A 337 14.61 -11.91 11.96
N PRO A 338 15.04 -13.19 12.04
CA PRO A 338 15.72 -13.71 13.21
C PRO A 338 17.15 -13.18 13.34
N ALA A 339 17.78 -12.74 12.24
CA ALA A 339 19.13 -12.17 12.27
C ALA A 339 19.12 -10.75 12.87
N VAL A 340 18.01 -10.03 12.70
CA VAL A 340 17.87 -8.68 13.26
C VAL A 340 17.38 -8.72 14.70
N PHE A 341 16.31 -9.47 14.97
CA PHE A 341 15.57 -9.40 16.22
C PHE A 341 15.83 -10.55 17.19
N ASN A 342 16.85 -11.38 16.89
CA ASN A 342 17.25 -12.56 17.67
C ASN A 342 16.03 -13.28 18.24
N ALA A 343 15.07 -13.57 17.37
CA ALA A 343 13.71 -13.94 17.74
C ALA A 343 13.67 -15.39 18.24
N GLU A 344 14.23 -15.64 19.43
CA GLU A 344 14.16 -16.96 20.08
C GLU A 344 12.74 -17.21 20.63
N GLU A 345 12.00 -16.14 20.92
CA GLU A 345 10.67 -16.18 21.51
C GLU A 345 9.57 -15.92 20.46
N SER A 346 9.06 -17.01 19.88
CA SER A 346 7.87 -17.01 19.03
C SER A 346 6.59 -16.97 19.87
N GLY A 347 5.55 -16.30 19.37
CA GLY A 347 4.22 -16.28 19.99
C GLY A 347 3.56 -14.91 19.97
N LEU A 348 2.62 -14.71 20.89
CA LEU A 348 1.84 -13.48 21.01
C LEU A 348 2.57 -12.39 21.78
N TYR A 349 2.49 -11.17 21.26
CA TYR A 349 3.08 -9.96 21.83
C TYR A 349 2.03 -8.90 22.09
N TRP A 350 2.13 -8.26 23.25
CA TRP A 350 1.26 -7.14 23.59
C TRP A 350 1.51 -5.92 22.70
N SER A 351 0.43 -5.29 22.24
CA SER A 351 0.45 -3.90 21.77
C SER A 351 -0.24 -2.98 22.78
N SER A 352 0.01 -1.68 22.68
CA SER A 352 -0.65 -0.64 23.47
C SER A 352 -2.07 -0.31 22.97
N THR A 353 -2.44 -0.77 21.78
CA THR A 353 -3.71 -0.46 21.13
C THR A 353 -4.87 -1.20 21.80
N ILE A 354 -5.94 -0.45 22.12
CA ILE A 354 -7.12 -0.95 22.82
C ILE A 354 -8.05 -1.65 21.82
N ALA A 355 -8.58 -2.82 22.20
CA ALA A 355 -9.54 -3.59 21.42
C ALA A 355 -10.80 -3.87 22.26
N GLY A 356 -11.75 -2.93 22.26
CA GLY A 356 -12.95 -3.02 23.09
C GLY A 356 -12.61 -3.12 24.58
N SER A 357 -12.95 -4.25 25.22
CA SER A 357 -12.62 -4.53 26.63
C SER A 357 -11.22 -5.12 26.85
N GLY A 358 -10.46 -5.39 25.78
CA GLY A 358 -9.12 -5.94 25.82
C GLY A 358 -8.12 -5.12 25.01
N PHE A 359 -7.08 -5.79 24.50
CA PHE A 359 -6.03 -5.16 23.69
C PHE A 359 -5.77 -5.96 22.42
N TRP A 360 -5.20 -5.27 21.43
CA TRP A 360 -4.66 -5.90 20.24
C TRP A 360 -3.32 -6.58 20.55
N ALA A 361 -3.07 -7.72 19.92
CA ALA A 361 -1.81 -8.45 19.99
C ALA A 361 -1.38 -8.90 18.60
N VAL A 362 -0.06 -9.03 18.44
CA VAL A 362 0.55 -9.55 17.20
C VAL A 362 1.14 -10.91 17.50
N ASP A 363 0.81 -11.90 16.67
CA ASP A 363 1.32 -13.25 16.75
C ASP A 363 2.49 -13.44 15.79
N PHE A 364 3.72 -13.53 16.32
CA PHE A 364 4.92 -13.77 15.51
C PHE A 364 5.17 -15.25 15.23
N GLN A 365 4.35 -16.16 15.76
CA GLN A 365 4.39 -17.58 15.44
C GLN A 365 3.61 -17.89 14.16
N TYR A 366 2.46 -17.24 14.00
CA TYR A 366 1.58 -17.49 12.87
C TYR A 366 1.51 -16.32 11.90
N GLY A 367 1.72 -15.09 12.37
CA GLY A 367 1.64 -13.85 11.59
C GLY A 367 0.29 -13.12 11.74
N SER A 368 -0.60 -13.64 12.59
CA SER A 368 -1.95 -13.12 12.78
C SER A 368 -1.96 -11.90 13.70
N ILE A 369 -2.95 -11.03 13.50
CA ILE A 369 -3.22 -9.89 14.38
C ILE A 369 -4.58 -10.12 15.02
N ILE A 370 -4.59 -10.25 16.34
CA ILE A 370 -5.77 -10.67 17.11
C ILE A 370 -6.22 -9.56 18.07
N GLY A 371 -7.53 -9.43 18.21
CA GLY A 371 -8.16 -8.43 19.08
C GLY A 371 -8.68 -9.02 20.40
N TYR A 372 -9.14 -8.13 21.29
CA TYR A 372 -9.86 -8.45 22.53
C TYR A 372 -9.09 -9.30 23.56
N VAL A 373 -7.76 -9.32 23.49
CA VAL A 373 -6.96 -10.13 24.42
C VAL A 373 -7.01 -9.51 25.81
N SER A 374 -7.39 -10.31 26.81
CA SER A 374 -7.53 -9.88 28.21
C SER A 374 -7.25 -11.04 29.18
N GLY A 375 -6.71 -10.74 30.36
CA GLY A 375 -6.37 -11.74 31.38
C GLY A 375 -5.21 -12.69 31.02
N SER A 376 -4.59 -12.54 29.84
CA SER A 376 -3.47 -13.36 29.38
C SER A 376 -2.11 -12.84 29.86
N MET A 377 -1.08 -13.66 29.70
CA MET A 377 0.31 -13.26 29.81
C MET A 377 1.00 -13.43 28.46
N LEU A 378 1.46 -12.33 27.85
CA LEU A 378 2.08 -12.33 26.53
C LEU A 378 3.51 -11.78 26.58
N LEU A 379 4.27 -11.99 25.51
CA LEU A 379 5.60 -11.42 25.32
C LEU A 379 5.53 -9.90 25.08
N VAL A 380 6.66 -9.23 25.25
CA VAL A 380 6.79 -7.78 25.12
C VAL A 380 8.05 -7.44 24.35
N ARG A 381 7.91 -6.56 23.36
CA ARG A 381 9.01 -5.89 22.68
C ARG A 381 8.73 -4.41 22.72
N CYS A 382 9.71 -3.63 23.19
CA CYS A 382 9.54 -2.19 23.35
C CYS A 382 9.99 -1.42 22.10
N VAL A 383 9.40 -0.26 21.92
CA VAL A 383 9.73 0.71 20.87
C VAL A 383 10.03 2.08 21.48
N ASN A 384 10.83 2.90 20.81
CA ASN A 384 11.10 4.29 21.19
C ASN A 384 11.11 5.24 19.98
#